data_AF-A0A7Z0TA40-F1
#
_entry.id   AF-A0A7Z0TA40-F1
#
_cell.length_a   1.000
_cell.length_b   1.000
_cell.length_c   1.000
_cell.angle_alpha   90.00
_cell.angle_beta   90.00
_cell.angle_gamma   90.00
#
_symmetry.space_group_name_H-M   'P 1'
#
loop_
_entity.id
_entity.type
_entity.pdbx_description
1 polymer ?
#
loop_
_entity_poly.entity_id
_entity_poly.type
_entity_poly.pdbx_seq_one_letter_code
_entity_poly.pdbx_strand_id
1 'polypeptide(L)' 'MKKKVSGGITNWDKSITEILMSLDVSFNPIKNLSLGYHFSAPLIFNGKDIHGFYIRNGLSATLKF' A
#
# COMPACT_ATOMS: atom_id res chain seq x y z
N MET A 1 -42.12 3.07 -0.54
CA MET A 1 -41.07 2.03 -0.64
C MET A 1 -39.73 2.64 -0.26
N LYS A 2 -39.10 2.21 0.85
CA LYS A 2 -37.75 2.69 1.21
C LYS A 2 -36.72 2.04 0.27
N LYS A 3 -35.96 2.88 -0.46
CA LYS A 3 -34.89 2.45 -1.38
C LYS A 3 -33.81 1.72 -0.58
N LYS A 4 -33.62 0.42 -0.80
CA LYS A 4 -32.47 -0.32 -0.26
C LYS A 4 -31.21 0.28 -0.91
N VAL A 5 -30.46 1.07 -0.16
CA VAL A 5 -29.10 1.46 -0.55
C VAL A 5 -28.27 0.20 -0.41
N SER A 6 -27.85 -0.41 -1.51
CA SER A 6 -26.92 -1.53 -1.47
C SER A 6 -25.60 -1.00 -0.90
N GLY A 7 -25.27 -1.39 0.33
CA GLY A 7 -23.92 -1.20 0.85
C GLY A 7 -22.93 -1.85 -0.11
N GLY A 8 -21.87 -1.13 -0.47
CA GLY A 8 -20.86 -1.63 -1.38
C GLY A 8 -20.32 -2.97 -0.87
N ILE A 9 -20.34 -3.98 -1.73
CA ILE A 9 -19.76 -5.29 -1.42
C ILE A 9 -18.25 -5.13 -1.43
N THR A 10 -17.60 -5.34 -0.29
CA THR A 10 -16.14 -5.34 -0.18
C THR A 10 -15.60 -6.58 -0.87
N ASN A 11 -14.85 -6.41 -1.97
CA ASN A 11 -14.28 -7.53 -2.75
C ASN A 11 -12.89 -7.97 -2.25
N TRP A 12 -12.51 -7.58 -1.03
CA TRP A 12 -11.22 -7.96 -0.42
C TRP A 12 -11.06 -9.48 -0.23
N ASP A 13 -12.16 -10.25 -0.23
CA ASP A 13 -12.15 -11.71 -0.10
C ASP A 13 -11.88 -12.46 -1.42
N LYS A 14 -11.73 -11.75 -2.56
CA LYS A 14 -11.45 -12.37 -3.86
C LYS A 14 -9.94 -12.55 -4.06
N SER A 15 -9.55 -13.65 -4.71
CA SER A 15 -8.16 -13.89 -5.12
C SER A 15 -7.69 -12.79 -6.06
N ILE A 16 -6.95 -11.84 -5.51
CA ILE A 16 -6.41 -10.67 -6.19
C ILE A 16 -4.97 -10.93 -6.61
N THR A 17 -4.64 -10.61 -7.86
CA THR A 17 -3.23 -10.58 -8.32
C THR A 17 -2.72 -9.16 -8.12
N GLU A 18 -1.63 -9.00 -7.38
CA GLU A 18 -1.03 -7.69 -7.07
C GLU A 18 0.31 -7.55 -7.80
N ILE A 19 0.45 -6.50 -8.62
CA ILE A 19 1.75 -6.08 -9.15
C ILE A 19 2.25 -4.95 -8.26
N LEU A 20 3.31 -5.22 -7.49
CA LEU A 20 3.91 -4.25 -6.58
C LEU A 20 5.08 -3.54 -7.24
N MET A 21 4.98 -2.22 -7.38
CA MET A 21 6.13 -1.34 -7.61
C MET A 21 6.52 -0.71 -6.27
N SER A 22 7.71 -0.96 -5.77
CA SER A 22 8.19 -0.39 -4.51
C SER A 22 9.59 0.21 -4.63
N LEU A 23 9.82 1.27 -3.86
CA LEU A 23 11.12 1.91 -3.68
C LEU A 23 11.33 2.15 -2.19
N ASP A 24 12.37 1.54 -1.65
CA ASP A 24 12.79 1.72 -0.26
C ASP A 24 14.21 2.31 -0.26
N VAL A 25 14.34 3.49 0.36
CA VAL A 25 15.62 4.19 0.49
C VAL A 25 15.86 4.46 1.96
N SER A 26 17.05 4.10 2.46
CA SER A 26 17.46 4.38 3.82
C SER A 26 18.80 5.10 3.87
N PHE A 27 18.93 6.05 4.78
CA PHE A 27 20.16 6.80 5.04
C PHE A 27 20.42 6.88 6.56
N ASN A 28 21.68 6.64 6.95
CA ASN A 28 22.11 6.67 8.35
C ASN A 28 22.95 7.92 8.62
N PRO A 29 22.34 9.07 9.01
CA PRO A 29 23.09 10.31 9.27
C PRO A 29 24.10 10.18 10.42
N ILE A 30 23.80 9.34 11.41
CA ILE A 30 24.66 9.05 12.56
C ILE A 30 24.54 7.56 12.93
N LYS A 31 25.52 7.02 13.67
CA LYS A 31 25.57 5.58 14.03
C LYS A 31 24.28 5.02 14.63
N ASN A 32 23.50 5.85 15.32
CA ASN A 32 22.34 5.42 16.10
C ASN A 32 21.01 5.89 15.49
N LEU A 33 21.01 6.49 14.30
CA LEU A 33 19.80 6.97 13.62
C LEU A 33 19.78 6.45 12.19
N SER A 34 18.67 5.79 11.83
CA SER A 34 18.33 5.43 10.46
C SER A 34 17.10 6.22 10.04
N LEU A 35 17.17 6.92 8.92
CA LEU A 35 16.04 7.57 8.27
C LEU A 35 15.69 6.80 7.01
N GLY A 36 14.40 6.55 6.77
CA GLY A 36 13.93 5.82 5.61
C GLY A 36 12.80 6.53 4.89
N TYR A 37 12.75 6.34 3.58
CA TYR A 37 11.60 6.66 2.73
C TYR A 37 11.12 5.38 2.04
N HIS A 38 9.81 5.16 2.12
CA HIS A 38 9.12 3.98 1.63
C HIS A 38 8.06 4.41 0.62
N PHE A 39 8.17 3.96 -0.61
CA PHE A 39 7.18 4.15 -1.65
C PHE A 39 6.68 2.80 -2.12
N SER A 40 5.37 2.68 -2.29
CA SER A 40 4.74 1.52 -2.93
C SER A 40 3.53 1.96 -3.73
N ALA A 41 3.42 1.47 -4.96
CA ALA A 41 2.30 1.73 -5.85
C ALA A 41 1.78 0.40 -6.42
N PRO A 42 1.06 -0.39 -5.62
CA PRO A 42 0.49 -1.64 -6.10
C PRO A 42 -0.69 -1.42 -7.04
N LEU A 43 -0.74 -2.28 -8.05
CA LEU A 43 -1.85 -2.42 -8.97
C LEU A 43 -2.52 -3.79 -8.73
N ILE A 44 -3.79 -3.75 -8.33
CA ILE A 44 -4.58 -4.92 -7.98
C ILE A 44 -5.48 -5.31 -9.15
N PHE A 45 -5.42 -6.58 -9.54
CA PHE A 45 -6.26 -7.17 -10.56
C PHE A 45 -7.20 -8.22 -9.96
N ASN A 46 -8.42 -8.29 -10.50
CA ASN A 46 -9.35 -9.40 -10.27
C ASN A 46 -9.66 -10.03 -11.63
N GLY A 47 -8.96 -11.11 -11.98
CA GLY A 47 -9.02 -11.68 -13.33
C GLY A 47 -8.33 -10.76 -14.34
N LYS A 48 -9.08 -10.30 -15.36
CA LYS A 48 -8.57 -9.36 -16.39
C LYS A 48 -8.82 -7.89 -16.04
N ASP A 49 -9.60 -7.62 -14.99
CA ASP A 49 -10.02 -6.27 -14.64
C ASP A 49 -9.09 -5.66 -13.58
N ILE A 50 -8.77 -4.37 -13.75
CA ILE A 50 -8.10 -3.58 -12.70
C ILE A 50 -9.11 -3.34 -11.59
N HIS A 51 -8.83 -3.88 -10.42
CA HIS A 51 -9.68 -3.78 -9.23
C HIS A 51 -9.32 -2.58 -8.36
N GLY A 52 -8.04 -2.21 -8.31
CA GLY A 52 -7.58 -1.10 -7.49
C GLY A 52 -6.17 -0.65 -7.83
N PHE A 53 -5.91 0.62 -7.59
CA PHE A 53 -4.59 1.22 -7.62
C PHE A 53 -4.50 2.16 -6.43
N TYR A 54 -3.45 2.04 -5.64
CA TYR A 54 -3.16 3.00 -4.58
C TYR A 54 -1.67 3.29 -4.51
N ILE A 55 -1.36 4.47 -3.99
CA ILE A 55 0.00 4.89 -3.73
C ILE A 55 0.14 5.04 -2.21
N ARG A 56 1.12 4.36 -1.62
CA ARG A 56 1.49 4.49 -0.21
C ARG A 56 2.91 5.05 -0.13
N ASN A 57 3.03 6.14 0.61
CA ASN A 57 4.29 6.79 0.95
C ASN A 57 4.47 6.74 2.47
N GLY A 58 5.70 6.52 2.93
CA GLY A 58 6.03 6.52 4.34
C GLY A 58 7.43 7.10 4.58
N LEU A 59 7.58 7.80 5.69
CA LEU A 59 8.89 8.16 6.24
C LEU A 59 9.08 7.38 7.53
N SER A 60 10.28 6.85 7.74
CA SER A 60 10.65 6.14 8.96
C SER A 60 11.88 6.78 9.61
N ALA A 61 11.89 6.77 10.93
CA ALA A 61 13.05 7.15 11.74
C ALA A 61 13.22 6.09 12.82
N THR A 62 14.38 5.44 12.86
CA THR A 62 14.70 4.40 13.84
C THR A 62 15.91 4.82 14.65
N LEU A 63 15.74 4.90 15.97
CA LEU A 63 16.81 5.12 16.94
C LEU A 63 17.24 3.77 17.52
N LYS A 64 18.55 3.51 17.52
CA LYS A 64 19.15 2.33 18.17
C LYS A 64 19.85 2.77 19.45
N PHE A 65 19.49 2.17 20.57
CA PHE A 65 20.07 2.40 21.90
C PHE A 65 21.03 1.27 22.28
#